data_AF-A0A3Q2E038-F1
#
_entry.id   AF-A0A3Q2E038-F1
#
_cell.length_a   1.000
_cell.length_b   1.000
_cell.length_c   1.000
_cell.angle_alpha   90.00
_cell.angle_beta   90.00
_cell.angle_gamma   90.00
#
_symmetry.space_group_name_H-M   'P 1'
#
loop_
_entity.id
_entity.type
_entity.pdbx_description
1 polymer ?
#
loop_
_entity_poly.entity_id
_entity_poly.type
_entity_poly.pdbx_seq_one_letter_code
_entity_poly.pdbx_strand_id
1 'polypeptide(L)'
;FSSLRFTLTAQSLFQIKRQLDKLGELVVKVTYESDPIPLQKPQMEERVKYLIYHLIKSSFVVEKQPCMPTHPQKPLIIKTGVQFTTKVRLLVKLPEVDYQLKVKTTFDKDLPPGRVSRQFFILTNNTKVMDIEDYSNGCLSVEFRHLQLKEKKYTNGTKGNEGLLSVTEELHSLSFEACFTVQGLTIDLETCSLPLVVISNVSQLPGGWASVMWYNLLTDEPRNLGFFGNPTRASWSQLSEMLSWQFSTFAGRGLNKEQLDMLGEKLLGQLVSCGDYQVSWSKFAKENIPGKPFSFWMWLDSILELIKKHLLPVWNENYIMGFVSKEMERALLKDREPGTFLLRFSESHLGGITFTWVEHSDSGDVKFNSVEPYTKNRLSALPFADIIRDYKVISNGGVPENPLKFLYPDIPKDEAFGRLYNSQPSKVHPYIPSTLIPISELRTTPRSCPSPEPPMTPGEFDMLSEHLCFDIDTMSSPYSE
;
A
#
# COMPACT_ATOMS: atom_id res chain seq x y z
N PHE A 1 9.12 24.86 -3.36
CA PHE A 1 8.58 26.23 -3.21
C PHE A 1 9.50 27.03 -2.30
N SER A 2 10.07 28.14 -2.79
CA SER A 2 11.14 28.83 -2.05
C SER A 2 10.57 29.67 -0.91
N SER A 3 10.84 29.26 0.34
CA SER A 3 10.63 30.05 1.57
C SER A 3 11.16 31.49 1.45
N LEU A 4 12.13 31.72 0.57
CA LEU A 4 12.61 33.05 0.18
C LEU A 4 11.50 33.99 -0.33
N ARG A 5 10.57 33.52 -1.18
CA ARG A 5 9.49 34.38 -1.71
C ARG A 5 8.55 34.84 -0.60
N PHE A 6 8.13 33.92 0.27
CA PHE A 6 7.28 34.24 1.42
C PHE A 6 7.98 35.25 2.35
N THR A 7 9.25 35.02 2.63
CA THR A 7 10.05 35.86 3.52
C THR A 7 10.22 37.28 2.97
N LEU A 8 10.62 37.43 1.70
CA LEU A 8 10.80 38.75 1.08
C LEU A 8 9.50 39.55 1.01
N THR A 9 8.38 38.89 0.66
CA THR A 9 7.07 39.52 0.66
C THR A 9 6.66 39.96 2.07
N ALA A 10 6.88 39.11 3.09
CA ALA A 10 6.58 39.45 4.47
C ALA A 10 7.42 40.65 4.93
N GLN A 11 8.72 40.64 4.70
CA GLN A 11 9.63 41.75 5.03
C GLN A 11 9.18 43.06 4.37
N SER A 12 8.78 43.01 3.10
CA SER A 12 8.26 44.17 2.37
C SER A 12 6.97 44.71 3.00
N LEU A 13 6.02 43.84 3.37
CA LEU A 13 4.78 44.25 4.01
C LEU A 13 5.01 44.84 5.41
N PHE A 14 5.90 44.24 6.21
CA PHE A 14 6.28 44.82 7.50
C PHE A 14 7.03 46.15 7.35
N GLN A 15 7.82 46.32 6.30
CA GLN A 15 8.45 47.61 5.99
C GLN A 15 7.41 48.67 5.63
N ILE A 16 6.41 48.33 4.80
CA ILE A 16 5.30 49.24 4.47
C ILE A 16 4.52 49.60 5.74
N LYS A 17 4.24 48.63 6.62
CA LYS A 17 3.59 48.91 7.92
C LYS A 17 4.40 49.94 8.74
N ARG A 18 5.72 49.76 8.87
CA ARG A 18 6.59 50.71 9.57
C ARG A 18 6.60 52.10 8.92
N GLN A 19 6.50 52.18 7.59
CA GLN A 19 6.36 53.45 6.88
C GLN A 19 5.03 54.13 7.18
N LEU A 20 3.92 53.39 7.22
CA LEU A 20 2.61 53.90 7.61
C LEU A 20 2.58 54.38 9.07
N ASP A 21 3.24 53.64 9.98
CA ASP A 21 3.37 54.04 11.39
C ASP A 21 4.09 55.41 11.48
N LYS A 22 5.23 55.57 10.80
CA LYS A 22 5.98 56.84 10.71
C LYS A 22 5.16 57.99 10.09
N LEU A 23 4.35 57.72 9.07
CA LEU A 23 3.45 58.74 8.51
C LEU A 23 2.45 59.25 9.56
N GLY A 24 2.01 58.39 10.48
CA GLY A 24 1.17 58.81 11.61
C GLY A 24 1.89 59.76 12.56
N GLU A 25 3.14 59.46 12.89
CA GLU A 25 3.96 60.33 13.74
C GLU A 25 4.22 61.70 13.09
N LEU A 26 4.32 61.75 11.75
CA LEU A 26 4.50 63.00 11.01
C LEU A 26 3.25 63.88 11.01
N VAL A 27 2.06 63.29 10.84
CA VAL A 27 0.78 64.02 10.92
C VAL A 27 0.59 64.72 12.26
N VAL A 28 1.04 64.09 13.35
CA VAL A 28 0.99 64.70 14.69
C VAL A 28 1.88 65.95 14.78
N LYS A 29 2.96 66.01 13.99
CA LYS A 29 3.90 67.15 13.99
C LYS A 29 3.48 68.25 13.01
N VAL A 30 3.01 67.87 11.83
CA VAL A 30 2.66 68.79 10.74
C VAL A 30 1.45 68.22 9.99
N THR A 31 0.38 69.02 9.92
CA THR A 31 -0.79 68.74 9.07
C THR A 31 -1.31 70.06 8.48
N TYR A 32 -2.11 69.98 7.42
CA TYR A 32 -2.62 71.13 6.67
C TYR A 32 -3.98 70.83 6.04
N GLU A 33 -4.69 71.86 5.56
CA GLU A 33 -5.97 71.66 4.86
C GLU A 33 -5.77 70.78 3.62
N SER A 34 -6.57 69.71 3.50
CA SER A 34 -6.46 68.70 2.44
C SER A 34 -5.19 67.82 2.52
N ASP A 35 -4.65 67.59 3.72
CA ASP A 35 -3.64 66.56 3.97
C ASP A 35 -4.16 65.16 3.54
N PRO A 36 -3.48 64.45 2.62
CA PRO A 36 -3.91 63.13 2.17
C PRO A 36 -3.68 62.04 3.24
N ILE A 37 -2.81 62.25 4.23
CA ILE A 37 -2.41 61.20 5.16
C ILE A 37 -3.58 60.79 6.09
N PRO A 38 -4.30 61.70 6.77
CA PRO A 38 -5.46 61.31 7.60
C PRO A 38 -6.57 60.60 6.80
N LEU A 39 -6.71 60.92 5.52
CA LEU A 39 -7.75 60.36 4.64
C LEU A 39 -7.38 58.97 4.10
N GLN A 40 -6.13 58.78 3.65
CA GLN A 40 -5.70 57.56 2.95
C GLN A 40 -5.04 56.53 3.87
N LYS A 41 -4.32 56.97 4.91
CA LYS A 41 -3.57 56.08 5.80
C LYS A 41 -4.44 54.96 6.39
N PRO A 42 -5.66 55.21 6.93
CA PRO A 42 -6.45 54.16 7.56
C PRO A 42 -6.74 52.98 6.61
N GLN A 43 -7.10 53.29 5.36
CA GLN A 43 -7.40 52.29 4.32
C GLN A 43 -6.14 51.49 3.93
N MET A 44 -5.00 52.17 3.78
CA MET A 44 -3.73 51.51 3.48
C MET A 44 -3.28 50.60 4.63
N GLU A 45 -3.45 51.04 5.87
CA GLU A 45 -3.09 50.28 7.06
C GLU A 45 -3.93 49.01 7.21
N GLU A 46 -5.24 49.10 7.00
CA GLU A 46 -6.13 47.94 6.98
C GLU A 46 -5.71 46.93 5.90
N ARG A 47 -5.45 47.41 4.68
CA ARG A 47 -5.03 46.55 3.57
C ARG A 47 -3.71 45.86 3.84
N VAL A 48 -2.72 46.56 4.40
CA VAL A 48 -1.43 45.96 4.75
C VAL A 48 -1.58 44.93 5.87
N LYS A 49 -2.37 45.23 6.91
CA LYS A 49 -2.67 44.25 7.99
C LYS A 49 -3.34 43.01 7.43
N TYR A 50 -4.32 43.16 6.54
CA TYR A 50 -4.99 42.06 5.87
C TYR A 50 -4.02 41.18 5.06
N LEU A 51 -3.12 41.81 4.27
CA LEU A 51 -2.13 41.10 3.48
C LEU A 51 -1.11 40.35 4.36
N ILE A 52 -0.64 40.98 5.44
CA ILE A 52 0.24 40.31 6.42
C ILE A 52 -0.49 39.11 7.02
N TYR A 53 -1.73 39.30 7.49
CA TYR A 53 -2.54 38.23 8.09
C TYR A 53 -2.65 37.01 7.18
N HIS A 54 -3.06 37.20 5.93
CA HIS A 54 -3.20 36.11 4.96
C HIS A 54 -1.86 35.47 4.61
N LEU A 55 -0.81 36.26 4.40
CA LEU A 55 0.52 35.74 4.07
C LEU A 55 1.08 34.86 5.19
N ILE A 56 1.01 35.31 6.44
CA ILE A 56 1.51 34.55 7.58
C ILE A 56 0.67 33.27 7.75
N LYS A 57 -0.66 33.34 7.66
CA LYS A 57 -1.52 32.16 7.74
C LYS A 57 -1.19 31.11 6.68
N SER A 58 -1.07 31.51 5.42
CA SER A 58 -0.73 30.59 4.32
C SER A 58 0.70 30.06 4.37
N SER A 59 1.58 30.69 5.17
CA SER A 59 2.97 30.25 5.32
C SER A 59 3.14 29.12 6.33
N PHE A 60 2.12 28.81 7.13
CA PHE A 60 2.17 27.75 8.14
C PHE A 60 1.68 26.43 7.53
N VAL A 61 2.62 25.50 7.30
CA VAL A 61 2.36 24.29 6.49
C VAL A 61 2.93 23.03 7.14
N VAL A 62 2.33 21.88 6.84
CA VAL A 62 2.88 20.56 7.20
C VAL A 62 3.95 20.17 6.17
N GLU A 63 5.22 20.23 6.57
CA GLU A 63 6.37 19.90 5.70
C GLU A 63 6.57 18.38 5.57
N LYS A 64 6.41 17.62 6.67
CA LYS A 64 6.41 16.16 6.64
C LYS A 64 5.12 15.64 7.25
N GLN A 65 4.32 14.95 6.44
CA GLN A 65 3.07 14.34 6.89
C GLN A 65 3.32 13.28 7.99
N PRO A 66 2.33 13.01 8.86
CA PRO A 66 2.43 11.99 9.90
C PRO A 66 2.85 10.63 9.34
N CYS A 67 3.95 10.07 9.84
CA CYS A 67 4.49 8.81 9.36
C CYS A 67 5.15 8.00 10.49
N MET A 68 4.96 6.69 10.49
CA MET A 68 5.65 5.78 11.39
C MET A 68 7.07 5.48 10.86
N PRO A 69 8.14 5.65 11.65
CA PRO A 69 9.51 5.35 11.20
C PRO A 69 9.71 3.90 10.74
N THR A 70 8.90 2.96 11.23
CA THR A 70 8.93 1.54 10.80
C THR A 70 8.37 1.32 9.39
N HIS A 71 7.59 2.27 8.86
CA HIS A 71 6.94 2.18 7.55
C HIS A 71 7.07 3.50 6.76
N PRO A 72 8.29 3.92 6.39
CA PRO A 72 8.54 5.23 5.78
C PRO A 72 7.87 5.42 4.41
N GLN A 73 7.56 4.32 3.71
CA GLN A 73 6.91 4.33 2.40
C GLN A 73 5.37 4.37 2.50
N LYS A 74 4.78 4.27 3.69
CA LYS A 74 3.32 4.32 3.92
C LYS A 74 2.97 5.44 4.93
N PRO A 75 3.15 6.73 4.57
CA PRO A 75 2.73 7.85 5.41
C PRO A 75 1.20 7.88 5.58
N LEU A 76 0.71 8.69 6.52
CA LEU A 76 -0.73 8.87 6.82
C LEU A 76 -1.43 7.61 7.36
N ILE A 77 -0.68 6.59 7.78
CA ILE A 77 -1.22 5.46 8.54
C ILE A 77 -0.52 5.40 9.88
N ILE A 78 -1.30 5.46 10.96
CA ILE A 78 -0.78 5.49 12.33
C ILE A 78 -1.34 4.30 13.11
N LYS A 79 -0.44 3.47 13.65
CA LYS A 79 -0.83 2.39 14.56
C LYS A 79 -0.91 2.90 16.00
N THR A 80 -1.98 2.58 16.70
CA THR A 80 -2.12 2.90 18.14
C THR A 80 -0.98 2.29 18.95
N GLY A 81 -0.45 3.07 19.91
CA GLY A 81 0.71 2.69 20.73
C GLY A 81 2.07 2.70 20.02
N VAL A 82 2.14 2.90 18.69
CA VAL A 82 3.40 3.07 17.96
C VAL A 82 3.75 4.54 17.82
N GLN A 83 5.04 4.84 17.90
CA GLN A 83 5.55 6.20 17.73
C GLN A 83 5.50 6.63 16.26
N PHE A 84 5.11 7.88 16.01
CA PHE A 84 5.17 8.49 14.69
C PHE A 84 5.80 9.88 14.77
N THR A 85 6.17 10.39 13.58
CA THR A 85 6.81 11.69 13.42
C THR A 85 6.02 12.55 12.44
N THR A 86 6.01 13.86 12.66
CA THR A 86 5.45 14.86 11.74
C THR A 86 6.23 16.16 11.89
N LYS A 87 6.32 16.95 10.82
CA LYS A 87 7.06 18.21 10.82
C LYS A 87 6.23 19.34 10.25
N VAL A 88 6.16 20.44 10.99
CA VAL A 88 5.47 21.68 10.59
C VAL A 88 6.50 22.77 10.38
N ARG A 89 6.26 23.64 9.41
CA ARG A 89 7.17 24.69 9.00
C ARG A 89 6.43 26.00 8.81
N LEU A 90 7.06 27.09 9.23
CA LEU A 90 6.69 28.44 8.85
C LEU A 90 7.58 28.88 7.69
N LEU A 91 6.98 29.18 6.53
CA LEU A 91 7.73 29.55 5.32
C LEU A 91 8.29 30.97 5.40
N VAL A 92 7.72 31.81 6.29
CA VAL A 92 8.19 33.16 6.58
C VAL A 92 9.26 33.11 7.67
N LYS A 93 10.44 33.65 7.37
CA LYS A 93 11.55 33.78 8.31
C LYS A 93 11.66 35.22 8.81
N LEU A 94 11.41 35.41 10.11
CA LEU A 94 11.55 36.69 10.80
C LEU A 94 12.39 36.46 12.05
N PRO A 95 13.60 37.04 12.16
CA PRO A 95 14.48 36.86 13.32
C PRO A 95 13.80 37.20 14.66
N GLU A 96 12.82 38.11 14.65
CA GLU A 96 12.09 38.52 15.84
C GLU A 96 11.20 37.42 16.44
N VAL A 97 10.96 36.33 15.69
CA VAL A 97 10.00 35.25 16.03
C VAL A 97 10.72 33.98 16.51
N ASP A 98 12.04 33.95 16.40
CA ASP A 98 12.87 32.82 16.76
C ASP A 98 12.61 32.44 18.24
N TYR A 99 12.37 31.15 18.48
CA TYR A 99 12.07 30.56 19.81
C TYR A 99 10.81 31.06 20.53
N GLN A 100 9.99 31.93 19.93
CA GLN A 100 8.75 32.43 20.56
C GLN A 100 7.52 31.58 20.21
N LEU A 101 7.50 30.98 19.02
CA LEU A 101 6.36 30.22 18.53
C LEU A 101 6.25 28.85 19.21
N LYS A 102 5.24 28.69 20.08
CA LYS A 102 4.84 27.38 20.62
C LYS A 102 3.74 26.78 19.74
N VAL A 103 4.03 25.63 19.15
CA VAL A 103 3.07 24.87 18.35
C VAL A 103 2.44 23.80 19.22
N LYS A 104 1.11 23.83 19.34
CA LYS A 104 0.29 22.82 19.98
C LYS A 104 -0.31 21.90 18.91
N THR A 105 -0.30 20.61 19.17
CA THR A 105 -0.87 19.59 18.30
C THR A 105 -2.13 19.01 18.93
N THR A 106 -3.21 18.92 18.16
CA THR A 106 -4.50 18.37 18.58
C THR A 106 -4.96 17.32 17.57
N PHE A 107 -5.49 16.20 18.07
CA PHE A 107 -6.05 15.15 17.21
C PHE A 107 -7.54 15.38 17.11
N ASP A 108 -8.10 15.31 15.90
CA ASP A 108 -9.55 15.34 15.68
C ASP A 108 -10.23 16.61 16.24
N LYS A 109 -9.61 17.77 15.99
CA LYS A 109 -10.16 19.08 16.36
C LYS A 109 -11.46 19.36 15.58
N ASP A 110 -12.44 19.95 16.26
CA ASP A 110 -13.73 20.42 15.68
C ASP A 110 -14.59 19.34 14.99
N LEU A 111 -14.41 18.07 15.35
CA LEU A 111 -15.28 17.00 14.83
C LEU A 111 -16.66 17.05 15.50
N PRO A 112 -17.76 17.10 14.72
CA PRO A 112 -19.10 17.01 15.27
C PRO A 112 -19.28 15.70 16.05
N PRO A 113 -19.94 15.72 17.21
CA PRO A 113 -20.24 14.49 17.95
C PRO A 113 -21.02 13.52 17.06
N GLY A 114 -20.51 12.28 16.93
CA GLY A 114 -21.13 11.20 16.15
C GLY A 114 -20.64 11.05 14.71
N ARG A 115 -19.74 11.90 14.20
CA ARG A 115 -19.20 11.77 12.83
C ARG A 115 -18.13 10.69 12.66
N VAL A 116 -17.40 10.38 13.74
CA VAL A 116 -16.37 9.34 13.78
C VAL A 116 -16.71 8.40 14.93
N SER A 117 -16.71 7.09 14.68
CA SER A 117 -17.10 6.12 15.70
C SER A 117 -16.02 5.94 16.78
N ARG A 118 -14.75 6.14 16.42
CA ARG A 118 -13.61 6.03 17.33
C ARG A 118 -12.94 7.38 17.57
N GLN A 119 -12.57 7.64 18.82
CA GLN A 119 -11.85 8.84 19.21
C GLN A 119 -10.47 8.50 19.76
N PHE A 120 -9.48 9.33 19.43
CA PHE A 120 -8.10 9.15 19.87
C PHE A 120 -7.59 10.38 20.62
N PHE A 121 -6.52 10.19 21.37
CA PHE A 121 -5.77 11.27 21.99
C PHE A 121 -4.27 11.00 21.91
N ILE A 122 -3.49 12.09 21.96
CA ILE A 122 -2.04 12.06 21.96
C ILE A 122 -1.58 11.82 23.40
N LEU A 123 -0.79 10.76 23.62
CA LEU A 123 -0.26 10.38 24.94
C LEU A 123 0.91 11.24 25.40
N THR A 124 1.71 11.71 24.45
CA THR A 124 2.97 12.43 24.70
C THR A 124 2.76 13.93 24.79
N ASN A 125 3.81 14.68 25.12
CA ASN A 125 3.78 16.14 25.05
C ASN A 125 3.34 16.58 23.64
N ASN A 126 2.26 17.35 23.59
CA ASN A 126 1.63 17.82 22.38
C ASN A 126 2.01 19.26 22.03
N THR A 127 2.85 19.91 22.83
CA THR A 127 3.31 21.29 22.60
C THR A 127 4.82 21.33 22.47
N LYS A 128 5.32 21.96 21.40
CA LYS A 128 6.75 22.10 21.14
C LYS A 128 7.06 23.48 20.55
N VAL A 129 8.17 24.07 20.97
CA VAL A 129 8.67 25.34 20.45
C VAL A 129 9.27 25.12 19.06
N MET A 130 9.00 26.04 18.14
CA MET A 130 9.59 26.07 16.81
C MET A 130 11.04 26.53 16.89
N ASP A 131 11.92 25.85 16.16
CA ASP A 131 13.36 26.08 16.19
C ASP A 131 13.91 26.31 14.77
N ILE A 132 15.07 26.95 14.68
CA ILE A 132 15.81 27.14 13.44
C ILE A 132 16.66 25.91 13.21
N GLU A 133 16.44 25.22 12.09
CA GLU A 133 17.32 24.12 11.70
C GLU A 133 18.65 24.64 11.12
N ASP A 134 19.75 24.36 11.81
CA ASP A 134 21.12 24.77 11.43
C ASP A 134 21.55 24.27 10.04
N TYR A 135 21.02 23.13 9.60
CA TYR A 135 21.42 22.45 8.35
C TYR A 135 20.53 22.76 7.14
N SER A 136 19.39 23.46 7.31
CA SER A 136 18.38 23.66 6.27
C SER A 136 18.06 25.15 6.04
N ASN A 137 19.05 25.93 5.60
CA ASN A 137 18.92 27.37 5.28
C ASN A 137 18.38 28.23 6.44
N GLY A 138 18.43 27.72 7.68
CA GLY A 138 17.89 28.35 8.87
C GLY A 138 16.37 28.57 8.81
N CYS A 139 15.60 27.53 8.50
CA CYS A 139 14.14 27.62 8.43
C CYS A 139 13.48 27.35 9.79
N LEU A 140 12.44 28.14 10.11
CA LEU A 140 11.62 27.97 11.30
C LEU A 140 10.72 26.73 11.15
N SER A 141 11.04 25.68 11.90
CA SER A 141 10.31 24.42 11.84
C SER A 141 10.23 23.72 13.20
N VAL A 142 9.24 22.86 13.35
CA VAL A 142 9.07 22.03 14.54
C VAL A 142 8.82 20.60 14.10
N GLU A 143 9.70 19.70 14.54
CA GLU A 143 9.52 18.26 14.34
C GLU A 143 9.01 17.63 15.63
N PHE A 144 7.79 17.11 15.57
CA PHE A 144 7.24 16.30 16.65
C PHE A 144 7.72 14.87 16.46
N ARG A 145 8.63 14.43 17.32
CA ARG A 145 9.10 13.05 17.39
C ARG A 145 8.39 12.34 18.52
N HIS A 146 8.27 11.02 18.39
CA HIS A 146 7.72 10.14 19.43
C HIS A 146 6.24 10.39 19.77
N LEU A 147 5.46 11.01 18.88
CA LEU A 147 4.01 11.12 19.10
C LEU A 147 3.39 9.72 19.15
N GLN A 148 2.45 9.50 20.07
CA GLN A 148 1.73 8.23 20.19
C GLN A 148 0.23 8.48 20.35
N LEU A 149 -0.58 7.70 19.65
CA LEU A 149 -2.03 7.72 19.78
C LEU A 149 -2.53 6.59 20.67
N LYS A 150 -3.55 6.90 21.48
CA LYS A 150 -4.34 5.93 22.24
C LYS A 150 -5.83 6.19 22.01
N GLU A 151 -6.57 5.11 21.90
CA GLU A 151 -8.03 5.16 21.75
C GLU A 151 -8.70 5.51 23.09
N LYS A 152 -9.69 6.40 23.05
CA LYS A 152 -10.54 6.71 24.21
C LYS A 152 -11.58 5.60 24.36
N LYS A 153 -11.51 4.86 25.47
CA LYS A 153 -12.53 3.86 25.83
C LYS A 153 -13.58 4.52 26.73
N TYR A 154 -14.84 4.51 26.30
CA TYR A 154 -15.96 4.93 27.14
C TYR A 154 -16.46 3.73 27.96
N THR A 155 -16.60 3.89 29.28
CA THR A 155 -16.95 2.81 30.21
C THR A 155 -18.45 2.53 30.30
N ASN A 156 -19.30 3.40 29.76
CA ASN A 156 -20.76 3.24 29.80
C ASN A 156 -21.35 3.28 28.39
N GLY A 157 -22.03 2.20 28.00
CA GLY A 157 -22.90 2.14 26.81
C GLY A 157 -22.47 1.06 25.82
N THR A 158 -23.29 0.00 25.79
CA THR A 158 -23.65 -0.84 24.63
C THR A 158 -22.58 -1.03 23.56
N LYS A 159 -22.20 -2.28 23.28
CA LYS A 159 -21.50 -2.72 22.05
C LYS A 159 -21.86 -1.76 20.91
N GLY A 160 -20.98 -0.80 20.64
CA GLY A 160 -21.30 0.33 19.77
C GLY A 160 -21.69 -0.24 18.43
N ASN A 161 -22.76 0.29 17.83
CA ASN A 161 -23.09 0.04 16.43
C ASN A 161 -21.78 0.01 15.66
N GLU A 162 -21.47 -1.12 15.03
CA GLU A 162 -20.39 -1.18 14.05
C GLU A 162 -20.59 0.03 13.13
N GLY A 163 -19.62 0.94 13.12
CA GLY A 163 -19.72 2.15 12.31
C GLY A 163 -20.04 1.76 10.87
N LEU A 164 -20.77 2.61 10.15
CA LEU A 164 -21.09 2.38 8.74
C LEU A 164 -19.83 2.14 7.87
N LEU A 165 -18.68 2.64 8.35
CA LEU A 165 -17.37 2.52 7.72
C LEU A 165 -16.49 1.52 8.46
N SER A 166 -15.65 0.81 7.72
CA SER A 166 -14.63 -0.04 8.31
C SER A 166 -13.53 0.78 8.97
N VAL A 167 -12.79 0.15 9.90
CA VAL A 167 -11.67 0.76 10.64
C VAL A 167 -10.64 1.44 9.72
N THR A 168 -10.42 0.89 8.52
CA THR A 168 -9.45 1.40 7.56
C THR A 168 -9.98 2.53 6.68
N GLU A 169 -11.29 2.81 6.73
CA GLU A 169 -11.96 3.88 5.98
C GLU A 169 -12.29 5.10 6.84
N GLU A 170 -12.20 4.96 8.16
CA GLU A 170 -12.31 6.09 9.07
C GLU A 170 -11.08 6.98 8.96
N LEU A 171 -11.32 8.22 8.51
CA LEU A 171 -10.31 9.24 8.33
C LEU A 171 -10.27 10.18 9.53
N HIS A 172 -9.06 10.50 9.94
CA HIS A 172 -8.77 11.40 11.06
C HIS A 172 -7.85 12.53 10.61
N SER A 173 -7.71 13.57 11.42
CA SER A 173 -6.79 14.67 11.12
C SER A 173 -5.97 15.10 12.34
N LEU A 174 -4.73 15.50 12.08
CA LEU A 174 -3.84 16.08 13.07
C LEU A 174 -3.75 17.59 12.84
N SER A 175 -4.27 18.37 13.76
CA SER A 175 -4.27 19.84 13.71
C SER A 175 -3.08 20.40 14.48
N PHE A 176 -2.53 21.49 13.97
CA PHE A 176 -1.42 22.23 14.56
C PHE A 176 -1.84 23.67 14.73
N GLU A 177 -1.66 24.20 15.93
CA GLU A 177 -2.09 25.52 16.35
C GLU A 177 -0.90 26.28 16.92
N ALA A 178 -0.73 27.54 16.54
CA ALA A 178 0.30 28.41 17.09
C ALA A 178 -0.21 29.85 17.14
N CYS A 179 0.31 30.66 18.05
CA CYS A 179 -0.01 32.08 18.12
C CYS A 179 1.23 32.88 17.71
N PHE A 180 1.12 33.63 16.62
CA PHE A 180 2.19 34.46 16.06
C PHE A 180 2.00 35.90 16.54
N THR A 181 3.00 36.47 17.22
CA THR A 181 2.94 37.83 17.75
C THR A 181 4.17 38.64 17.31
N VAL A 182 3.97 39.63 16.44
CA VAL A 182 5.05 40.52 15.94
C VAL A 182 4.53 41.94 15.74
N GLN A 183 5.26 42.95 16.23
CA GLN A 183 4.95 44.38 16.03
C GLN A 183 3.49 44.75 16.39
N GLY A 184 2.97 44.17 17.48
CA GLY A 184 1.60 44.39 17.96
C GLY A 184 0.52 43.67 17.15
N LEU A 185 0.88 42.85 16.16
CA LEU A 185 -0.05 41.96 15.46
C LEU A 185 -0.03 40.59 16.12
N THR A 186 -1.21 40.11 16.52
CA THR A 186 -1.42 38.75 17.01
C THR A 186 -2.23 37.98 15.98
N ILE A 187 -1.70 36.88 15.48
CA ILE A 187 -2.28 36.06 14.42
C ILE A 187 -2.31 34.61 14.89
N ASP A 188 -3.51 34.03 14.98
CA ASP A 188 -3.67 32.62 15.25
C ASP A 188 -3.42 31.82 13.96
N LEU A 189 -2.45 30.92 14.02
CA LEU A 189 -2.05 30.03 12.95
C LEU A 189 -2.66 28.66 13.19
N GLU A 190 -3.28 28.12 12.14
CA GLU A 190 -3.81 26.76 12.13
C GLU A 190 -3.48 26.09 10.80
N THR A 191 -2.97 24.86 10.86
CA THR A 191 -2.88 23.96 9.71
C THR A 191 -3.22 22.54 10.16
N CYS A 192 -3.53 21.65 9.23
CA CYS A 192 -3.75 20.24 9.54
C CYS A 192 -2.95 19.33 8.60
N SER A 193 -2.72 18.08 9.03
CA SER A 193 -2.24 17.03 8.14
C SER A 193 -3.28 16.74 7.06
N LEU A 194 -2.85 16.02 6.01
CA LEU A 194 -3.80 15.31 5.17
C LEU A 194 -4.54 14.26 6.01
N PRO A 195 -5.73 13.82 5.58
CA PRO A 195 -6.47 12.79 6.29
C PRO A 195 -5.65 11.51 6.41
N LEU A 196 -5.67 10.94 7.61
CA LEU A 196 -4.89 9.78 7.98
C LEU A 196 -5.76 8.67 8.55
N VAL A 197 -5.31 7.43 8.45
CA VAL A 197 -6.01 6.24 8.95
C VAL A 197 -5.36 5.77 10.24
N VAL A 198 -6.18 5.47 11.26
CA VAL A 198 -5.70 4.92 12.53
C VAL A 198 -6.01 3.41 12.63
N ILE A 199 -4.95 2.60 12.72
CA ILE A 199 -5.03 1.14 12.81
C ILE A 199 -4.65 0.64 14.21
N SER A 200 -5.12 -0.55 14.56
CA SER A 200 -4.77 -1.23 15.81
C SER A 200 -3.74 -2.35 15.59
N ASN A 201 -3.75 -2.96 14.40
CA ASN A 201 -2.84 -4.03 14.03
C ASN A 201 -2.20 -3.77 12.65
N VAL A 202 -0.96 -4.22 12.47
CA VAL A 202 -0.22 -4.12 11.20
C VAL A 202 -0.90 -4.93 10.09
N SER A 203 -1.71 -5.95 10.42
CA SER A 203 -2.55 -6.66 9.44
C SER A 203 -3.54 -5.75 8.71
N GLN A 204 -3.88 -4.59 9.28
CA GLN A 204 -4.78 -3.59 8.67
C GLN A 204 -4.03 -2.57 7.79
N LEU A 205 -2.68 -2.59 7.81
CA LEU A 205 -1.84 -1.67 7.05
C LEU A 205 -2.13 -1.70 5.53
N PRO A 206 -2.37 -2.87 4.89
CA PRO A 206 -2.74 -2.90 3.47
C PRO A 206 -4.04 -2.16 3.18
N GLY A 207 -5.09 -2.40 3.98
CA GLY A 207 -6.39 -1.72 3.84
C GLY A 207 -6.30 -0.23 4.11
N GLY A 208 -5.58 0.19 5.17
CA GLY A 208 -5.36 1.60 5.45
C GLY A 208 -4.58 2.31 4.33
N TRP A 209 -3.62 1.63 3.70
CA TRP A 209 -2.89 2.19 2.56
C TRP A 209 -3.75 2.34 1.32
N ALA A 210 -4.64 1.38 1.05
CA ALA A 210 -5.65 1.50 -0.01
C ALA A 210 -6.45 2.79 0.16
N SER A 211 -6.93 3.07 1.37
CA SER A 211 -7.74 4.25 1.66
C SER A 211 -6.95 5.55 1.48
N VAL A 212 -5.71 5.61 1.97
CA VAL A 212 -4.84 6.78 1.80
C VAL A 212 -4.57 7.05 0.33
N MET A 213 -4.26 6.02 -0.47
CA MET A 213 -4.02 6.20 -1.90
C MET A 213 -5.28 6.64 -2.64
N TRP A 214 -6.43 6.02 -2.36
CA TRP A 214 -7.70 6.34 -3.01
C TRP A 214 -8.14 7.78 -2.71
N TYR A 215 -7.93 8.24 -1.47
CA TYR A 215 -8.18 9.63 -1.08
C TYR A 215 -7.31 10.61 -1.87
N ASN A 216 -5.99 10.45 -1.79
CA ASN A 216 -5.04 11.38 -2.41
C ASN A 216 -5.05 11.35 -3.95
N LEU A 217 -5.57 10.27 -4.55
CA LEU A 217 -5.71 10.18 -6.00
C LEU A 217 -6.91 10.97 -6.53
N LEU A 218 -8.00 11.06 -5.74
CA LEU A 218 -9.30 11.51 -6.22
C LEU A 218 -9.82 12.80 -5.59
N THR A 219 -9.13 13.35 -4.59
CA THR A 219 -9.50 14.63 -4.00
C THR A 219 -8.30 15.48 -3.63
N ASP A 220 -8.42 16.78 -3.89
CA ASP A 220 -7.49 17.82 -3.43
C ASP A 220 -7.98 18.49 -2.13
N GLU A 221 -9.17 18.10 -1.63
CA GLU A 221 -9.72 18.67 -0.40
C GLU A 221 -8.92 18.16 0.81
N PRO A 222 -8.31 19.03 1.63
CA PRO A 222 -7.44 18.58 2.72
C PRO A 222 -8.19 18.09 3.97
N ARG A 223 -9.52 18.29 4.06
CA ARG A 223 -10.32 18.06 5.28
C ARG A 223 -11.59 17.24 5.07
N ASN A 224 -11.73 16.52 3.95
CA ASN A 224 -12.92 15.71 3.71
C ASN A 224 -12.86 14.36 4.43
N LEU A 225 -13.10 14.36 5.74
CA LEU A 225 -13.07 13.13 6.56
C LEU A 225 -14.24 12.17 6.26
N GLY A 226 -15.29 12.63 5.59
CA GLY A 226 -16.47 11.84 5.22
C GLY A 226 -16.38 11.16 3.85
N PHE A 227 -15.21 11.18 3.21
CA PHE A 227 -15.02 10.76 1.82
C PHE A 227 -15.49 9.33 1.54
N PHE A 228 -15.21 8.38 2.43
CA PHE A 228 -15.62 6.97 2.24
C PHE A 228 -17.11 6.70 2.48
N GLY A 229 -17.90 7.70 2.89
CA GLY A 229 -19.36 7.59 2.90
C GLY A 229 -19.96 7.50 1.49
N ASN A 230 -19.32 8.13 0.50
CA ASN A 230 -19.67 8.02 -0.91
C ASN A 230 -18.43 8.25 -1.78
N PRO A 231 -17.52 7.26 -1.87
CA PRO A 231 -16.23 7.44 -2.53
C PRO A 231 -16.41 7.63 -4.04
N THR A 232 -15.69 8.62 -4.58
CA THR A 232 -15.62 8.84 -6.03
C THR A 232 -14.98 7.65 -6.73
N ARG A 233 -15.34 7.45 -8.01
CA ARG A 233 -14.75 6.43 -8.86
C ARG A 233 -13.45 6.96 -9.47
N ALA A 234 -12.47 6.08 -9.63
CA ALA A 234 -11.20 6.40 -10.26
C ALA A 234 -11.22 5.98 -11.73
N SER A 235 -10.66 6.79 -12.63
CA SER A 235 -10.36 6.31 -13.98
C SER A 235 -9.25 5.26 -13.94
N TRP A 236 -9.27 4.30 -14.87
CA TRP A 236 -8.20 3.31 -15.00
C TRP A 236 -6.85 3.96 -15.33
N SER A 237 -6.83 5.03 -16.12
CA SER A 237 -5.61 5.79 -16.43
C SER A 237 -4.94 6.31 -15.16
N GLN A 238 -5.68 7.01 -14.29
CA GLN A 238 -5.15 7.47 -13.00
C GLN A 238 -4.75 6.32 -12.06
N LEU A 239 -5.58 5.26 -11.99
CA LEU A 239 -5.31 4.14 -11.10
C LEU A 239 -4.08 3.34 -11.54
N SER A 240 -3.92 3.09 -12.84
CA SER A 240 -2.79 2.33 -13.40
C SER A 240 -1.45 3.03 -13.16
N GLU A 241 -1.40 4.35 -13.28
CA GLU A 241 -0.23 5.16 -12.95
C GLU A 241 0.10 5.06 -11.45
N MET A 242 -0.90 5.22 -10.60
CA MET A 242 -0.78 5.09 -9.15
C MET A 242 -0.26 3.70 -8.75
N LEU A 243 -0.75 2.63 -9.38
CA LEU A 243 -0.26 1.27 -9.18
C LEU A 243 1.21 1.14 -9.58
N SER A 244 1.61 1.69 -10.74
CA SER A 244 3.01 1.67 -11.19
C SER A 244 3.95 2.42 -10.24
N TRP A 245 3.50 3.53 -9.64
CA TRP A 245 4.25 4.23 -8.59
C TRP A 245 4.47 3.37 -7.34
N GLN A 246 3.52 2.51 -6.97
CA GLN A 246 3.71 1.58 -5.85
C GLN A 246 4.85 0.60 -6.14
N PHE A 247 4.86 -0.02 -7.32
CA PHE A 247 5.94 -0.94 -7.69
C PHE A 247 7.29 -0.22 -7.79
N SER A 248 7.32 0.98 -8.37
CA SER A 248 8.55 1.79 -8.45
C SER A 248 9.10 2.14 -7.06
N THR A 249 8.24 2.56 -6.13
CA THR A 249 8.65 3.01 -4.80
C THR A 249 9.07 1.85 -3.89
N PHE A 250 8.35 0.73 -3.92
CA PHE A 250 8.57 -0.39 -3.01
C PHE A 250 9.49 -1.48 -3.56
N ALA A 251 9.52 -1.65 -4.89
CA ALA A 251 10.26 -2.70 -5.57
C ALA A 251 11.34 -2.16 -6.52
N GLY A 252 11.54 -0.84 -6.63
CA GLY A 252 12.60 -0.22 -7.45
C GLY A 252 12.27 -0.08 -8.94
N ARG A 253 11.25 -0.78 -9.41
CA ARG A 253 10.80 -0.75 -10.81
C ARG A 253 9.27 -0.84 -10.88
N GLY A 254 8.67 0.02 -11.69
CA GLY A 254 7.23 0.07 -11.96
C GLY A 254 6.70 -1.08 -12.82
N LEU A 255 5.44 -0.94 -13.22
CA LEU A 255 4.75 -1.90 -14.08
C LEU A 255 4.84 -1.47 -15.54
N ASN A 256 5.03 -2.42 -16.44
CA ASN A 256 4.98 -2.18 -17.89
C ASN A 256 3.53 -2.22 -18.42
N LYS A 257 3.36 -1.86 -19.69
CA LYS A 257 2.04 -1.79 -20.32
C LYS A 257 1.30 -3.14 -20.29
N GLU A 258 1.96 -4.23 -20.66
CA GLU A 258 1.36 -5.58 -20.69
C GLU A 258 0.87 -6.03 -19.30
N GLN A 259 1.66 -5.75 -18.26
CA GLN A 259 1.31 -6.04 -16.87
C GLN A 259 0.11 -5.20 -16.41
N LEU A 260 0.07 -3.91 -16.80
CA LEU A 260 -1.06 -3.04 -16.51
C LEU A 260 -2.31 -3.49 -17.26
N ASP A 261 -2.21 -3.87 -18.53
CA ASP A 261 -3.33 -4.34 -19.33
C ASP A 261 -3.97 -5.58 -18.68
N MET A 262 -3.16 -6.55 -18.24
CA MET A 262 -3.64 -7.73 -17.50
C MET A 262 -4.33 -7.37 -16.17
N LEU A 263 -3.76 -6.43 -15.41
CA LEU A 263 -4.39 -5.96 -14.17
C LEU A 263 -5.72 -5.23 -14.44
N GLY A 264 -5.79 -4.47 -15.53
CA GLY A 264 -6.99 -3.80 -16.01
C GLY A 264 -8.06 -4.80 -16.39
N GLU A 265 -7.74 -5.82 -17.18
CA GLU A 265 -8.64 -6.92 -17.52
C GLU A 265 -9.12 -7.67 -16.27
N LYS A 266 -8.24 -7.89 -15.30
CA LYS A 266 -8.60 -8.54 -14.03
C LYS A 266 -9.58 -7.72 -13.19
N LEU A 267 -9.43 -6.40 -13.19
CA LEU A 267 -10.31 -5.48 -12.47
C LEU A 267 -11.59 -5.16 -13.22
N LEU A 268 -11.58 -5.08 -14.54
CA LEU A 268 -12.69 -4.57 -15.36
C LEU A 268 -13.41 -5.67 -16.14
N GLY A 269 -12.78 -6.83 -16.34
CA GLY A 269 -13.21 -7.89 -17.25
C GLY A 269 -12.70 -7.67 -18.67
N GLN A 270 -13.07 -8.55 -19.61
CA GLN A 270 -12.71 -8.50 -21.06
C GLN A 270 -13.24 -7.26 -21.83
N LEU A 271 -13.77 -6.25 -21.13
CA LEU A 271 -14.36 -5.06 -21.71
C LEU A 271 -13.35 -3.91 -21.89
N VAL A 272 -12.03 -4.12 -21.75
CA VAL A 272 -11.01 -3.04 -21.74
C VAL A 272 -10.94 -2.23 -23.05
N SER A 273 -11.58 -2.66 -24.14
CA SER A 273 -11.44 -2.06 -25.47
C SER A 273 -12.21 -0.75 -25.73
N CYS A 274 -12.93 -0.13 -24.77
CA CYS A 274 -13.69 1.10 -25.04
C CYS A 274 -13.78 2.13 -23.88
N GLY A 275 -12.76 2.99 -23.75
CA GLY A 275 -12.83 4.25 -22.98
C GLY A 275 -12.22 4.23 -21.57
N ASP A 276 -12.12 5.40 -20.93
CA ASP A 276 -11.65 5.58 -19.54
C ASP A 276 -12.66 4.97 -18.55
N TYR A 277 -12.59 3.65 -18.38
CA TYR A 277 -13.41 2.91 -17.43
C TYR A 277 -13.18 3.40 -16.00
N GLN A 278 -14.28 3.51 -15.27
CA GLN A 278 -14.33 3.99 -13.90
C GLN A 278 -14.37 2.81 -12.92
N VAL A 279 -13.37 2.70 -12.05
CA VAL A 279 -13.24 1.70 -10.99
C VAL A 279 -13.85 2.25 -9.70
N SER A 280 -14.75 1.48 -9.07
CA SER A 280 -15.30 1.83 -7.76
C SER A 280 -14.35 1.40 -6.63
N TRP A 281 -14.40 2.12 -5.51
CA TRP A 281 -13.68 1.74 -4.29
C TRP A 281 -14.00 0.31 -3.84
N SER A 282 -15.28 -0.08 -3.92
CA SER A 282 -15.70 -1.43 -3.56
C SER A 282 -14.99 -2.49 -4.40
N LYS A 283 -14.93 -2.33 -5.73
CA LYS A 283 -14.27 -3.28 -6.62
C LYS A 283 -12.76 -3.37 -6.40
N PHE A 284 -12.14 -2.25 -6.03
CA PHE A 284 -10.70 -2.17 -5.77
C PHE A 284 -10.29 -2.82 -4.43
N ALA A 285 -11.00 -2.50 -3.34
CA ALA A 285 -10.54 -2.82 -1.98
C ALA A 285 -11.51 -3.67 -1.13
N LYS A 286 -12.82 -3.67 -1.41
CA LYS A 286 -13.82 -4.38 -0.57
C LYS A 286 -14.25 -5.73 -1.12
N GLU A 287 -14.68 -5.74 -2.37
CA GLU A 287 -15.25 -6.91 -3.03
C GLU A 287 -14.14 -7.92 -3.28
N ASN A 288 -14.46 -9.18 -3.03
CA ASN A 288 -13.55 -10.27 -3.36
C ASN A 288 -13.51 -10.47 -4.87
N ILE A 289 -12.33 -10.80 -5.39
CA ILE A 289 -12.20 -11.24 -6.78
C ILE A 289 -13.10 -12.47 -6.98
N PRO A 290 -13.84 -12.59 -8.09
CA PRO A 290 -14.68 -13.74 -8.36
C PRO A 290 -13.95 -15.08 -8.15
N GLY A 291 -14.52 -15.94 -7.29
CA GLY A 291 -13.95 -17.25 -6.96
C GLY A 291 -12.70 -17.22 -6.05
N LYS A 292 -12.39 -16.07 -5.41
CA LYS A 292 -11.27 -15.92 -4.46
C LYS A 292 -11.73 -15.33 -3.12
N PRO A 293 -11.04 -15.64 -2.00
CA PRO A 293 -11.43 -15.14 -0.69
C PRO A 293 -10.81 -13.77 -0.33
N PHE A 294 -10.34 -13.00 -1.31
CA PHE A 294 -9.62 -11.75 -1.09
C PHE A 294 -9.94 -10.70 -2.16
N SER A 295 -9.79 -9.42 -1.81
CA SER A 295 -9.97 -8.29 -2.73
C SER A 295 -8.76 -8.08 -3.63
N PHE A 296 -8.95 -7.31 -4.70
CA PHE A 296 -7.90 -7.00 -5.67
C PHE A 296 -6.68 -6.34 -5.02
N TRP A 297 -6.90 -5.30 -4.22
CA TRP A 297 -5.80 -4.59 -3.57
C TRP A 297 -5.04 -5.48 -2.58
N MET A 298 -5.73 -6.31 -1.79
CA MET A 298 -5.08 -7.23 -0.85
C MET A 298 -4.15 -8.22 -1.57
N TRP A 299 -4.59 -8.73 -2.72
CA TRP A 299 -3.78 -9.59 -3.57
C TRP A 299 -2.54 -8.86 -4.10
N LEU A 300 -2.70 -7.64 -4.59
CA LEU A 300 -1.62 -6.85 -5.17
C LEU A 300 -0.59 -6.39 -4.11
N ASP A 301 -1.03 -5.90 -2.95
CA ASP A 301 -0.14 -5.53 -1.84
C ASP A 301 0.64 -6.74 -1.31
N SER A 302 0.03 -7.92 -1.29
CA SER A 302 0.71 -9.17 -0.91
C SER A 302 1.81 -9.55 -1.91
N ILE A 303 1.59 -9.33 -3.21
CA ILE A 303 2.62 -9.50 -4.24
C ILE A 303 3.74 -8.49 -4.05
N LEU A 304 3.41 -7.23 -3.76
CA LEU A 304 4.40 -6.19 -3.53
C LEU A 304 5.28 -6.50 -2.31
N GLU A 305 4.68 -7.00 -1.22
CA GLU A 305 5.43 -7.50 -0.05
C GLU A 305 6.33 -8.68 -0.42
N LEU A 306 5.84 -9.63 -1.23
CA LEU A 306 6.61 -10.79 -1.69
C LEU A 306 7.84 -10.33 -2.48
N ILE A 307 7.67 -9.39 -3.42
CA ILE A 307 8.77 -8.85 -4.22
C ILE A 307 9.78 -8.18 -3.31
N LYS A 308 9.33 -7.26 -2.46
CA LYS A 308 10.20 -6.50 -1.56
C LYS A 308 11.06 -7.39 -0.66
N LYS A 309 10.51 -8.50 -0.18
CA LYS A 309 11.19 -9.37 0.78
C LYS A 309 12.02 -10.48 0.15
N HIS A 310 11.59 -11.04 -0.97
CA HIS A 310 12.17 -12.29 -1.50
C HIS A 310 12.58 -12.25 -2.97
N LEU A 311 12.05 -11.32 -3.78
CA LEU A 311 12.24 -11.33 -5.23
C LEU A 311 12.85 -10.04 -5.79
N LEU A 312 13.29 -9.12 -4.93
CA LEU A 312 13.75 -7.79 -5.35
C LEU A 312 14.86 -7.82 -6.43
N PRO A 313 15.91 -8.66 -6.32
CA PRO A 313 16.93 -8.72 -7.37
C PRO A 313 16.37 -9.24 -8.70
N VAL A 314 15.53 -10.29 -8.66
CA VAL A 314 14.93 -10.91 -9.85
C VAL A 314 13.93 -9.96 -10.52
N TRP A 315 13.20 -9.17 -9.73
CA TRP A 315 12.26 -8.18 -10.23
C TRP A 315 12.94 -7.03 -10.96
N ASN A 316 14.04 -6.51 -10.41
CA ASN A 316 14.76 -5.37 -10.99
C ASN A 316 15.44 -5.71 -12.33
N GLU A 317 15.92 -6.95 -12.48
CA GLU A 317 16.52 -7.44 -13.74
C GLU A 317 15.49 -7.80 -14.82
N ASN A 318 14.19 -7.56 -14.59
CA ASN A 318 13.12 -7.89 -15.53
C ASN A 318 12.95 -9.38 -15.85
N TYR A 319 13.36 -10.28 -14.97
CA TYR A 319 13.19 -11.73 -15.17
C TYR A 319 11.81 -12.24 -14.78
N ILE A 320 11.03 -11.45 -14.02
CA ILE A 320 9.64 -11.78 -13.67
C ILE A 320 8.70 -11.04 -14.59
N MET A 321 7.95 -11.80 -15.41
CA MET A 321 6.85 -11.26 -16.19
C MET A 321 5.67 -10.87 -15.29
N GLY A 322 5.41 -11.67 -14.26
CA GLY A 322 4.58 -11.28 -13.11
C GLY A 322 3.08 -11.35 -13.41
N PHE A 323 2.54 -10.31 -14.06
CA PHE A 323 1.09 -10.17 -14.32
C PHE A 323 0.76 -10.64 -15.73
N VAL A 324 0.52 -11.94 -15.88
CA VAL A 324 0.16 -12.58 -17.14
C VAL A 324 -0.97 -13.58 -16.90
N SER A 325 -2.01 -13.57 -17.74
CA SER A 325 -3.12 -14.54 -17.66
C SER A 325 -2.66 -15.95 -18.06
N LYS A 326 -3.38 -16.97 -17.63
CA LYS A 326 -3.09 -18.36 -18.03
C LYS A 326 -3.21 -18.58 -19.54
N GLU A 327 -4.15 -17.90 -20.21
CA GLU A 327 -4.26 -18.01 -21.68
C GLU A 327 -3.05 -17.39 -22.37
N MET A 328 -2.65 -16.19 -21.94
CA MET A 328 -1.51 -15.48 -22.52
C MET A 328 -0.19 -16.20 -22.25
N GLU A 329 0.02 -16.70 -21.03
CA GLU A 329 1.19 -17.51 -20.67
C GLU A 329 1.35 -18.72 -21.60
N ARG A 330 0.25 -19.45 -21.87
CA ARG A 330 0.26 -20.61 -22.77
C ARG A 330 0.54 -20.19 -24.21
N ALA A 331 -0.03 -19.08 -24.66
CA ALA A 331 0.22 -18.56 -26.00
C ALA A 331 1.70 -18.17 -26.20
N LEU A 332 2.32 -17.54 -25.21
CA LEU A 332 3.72 -17.13 -25.26
C LEU A 332 4.70 -18.32 -25.26
N LEU A 333 4.35 -19.41 -24.57
CA LEU A 333 5.19 -20.60 -24.45
C LEU A 333 4.95 -21.65 -25.54
N LYS A 334 3.82 -21.59 -26.27
CA LYS A 334 3.41 -22.64 -27.23
C LYS A 334 4.44 -22.91 -28.32
N ASP A 335 5.06 -21.86 -28.85
CA ASP A 335 5.98 -21.94 -29.99
C ASP A 335 7.46 -21.85 -29.53
N ARG A 336 7.75 -22.14 -28.26
CA ARG A 336 9.09 -22.04 -27.66
C ARG A 336 9.77 -23.39 -27.48
N GLU A 337 11.08 -23.36 -27.28
CA GLU A 337 11.85 -24.59 -27.10
C GLU A 337 11.46 -25.32 -25.79
N PRO A 338 11.46 -26.66 -25.78
CA PRO A 338 11.19 -27.45 -24.57
C PRO A 338 12.12 -27.07 -23.41
N GLY A 339 11.52 -26.83 -22.25
CA GLY A 339 12.21 -26.35 -21.04
C GLY A 339 12.31 -24.83 -20.95
N THR A 340 11.71 -24.09 -21.89
CA THR A 340 11.46 -22.65 -21.73
C THR A 340 10.41 -22.44 -20.65
N PHE A 341 10.68 -21.56 -19.69
CA PHE A 341 9.81 -21.27 -18.57
C PHE A 341 9.54 -19.77 -18.37
N LEU A 342 8.39 -19.48 -17.78
CA LEU A 342 7.88 -18.14 -17.51
C LEU A 342 7.57 -17.99 -16.03
N LEU A 343 7.94 -16.85 -15.45
CA LEU A 343 7.68 -16.52 -14.05
C LEU A 343 6.47 -15.58 -13.92
N ARG A 344 5.43 -16.00 -13.18
CA ARG A 344 4.24 -15.19 -12.92
C ARG A 344 3.77 -15.25 -11.48
N PHE A 345 3.02 -14.23 -11.07
CA PHE A 345 2.37 -14.22 -9.77
C PHE A 345 1.11 -15.08 -9.79
N SER A 346 0.85 -15.73 -8.66
CA SER A 346 -0.33 -16.55 -8.48
C SER A 346 -1.57 -15.68 -8.37
N GLU A 347 -2.53 -15.91 -9.27
CA GLU A 347 -3.84 -15.30 -9.18
C GLU A 347 -4.77 -15.98 -8.16
N SER A 348 -4.35 -17.12 -7.61
CA SER A 348 -5.16 -17.95 -6.71
C SER A 348 -4.74 -17.90 -5.26
N HIS A 349 -3.51 -17.48 -4.98
CA HIS A 349 -2.93 -17.43 -3.64
C HIS A 349 -2.44 -16.01 -3.35
N LEU A 350 -2.64 -15.53 -2.13
CA LEU A 350 -2.10 -14.25 -1.69
C LEU A 350 -0.57 -14.32 -1.66
N GLY A 351 0.09 -13.40 -2.37
CA GLY A 351 1.54 -13.26 -2.33
C GLY A 351 2.29 -14.54 -2.68
N GLY A 352 1.93 -15.18 -3.81
CA GLY A 352 2.63 -16.35 -4.33
C GLY A 352 3.25 -16.10 -5.70
N ILE A 353 4.41 -16.70 -5.95
CA ILE A 353 5.05 -16.77 -7.28
C ILE A 353 5.02 -18.22 -7.78
N THR A 354 4.77 -18.41 -9.07
CA THR A 354 4.81 -19.71 -9.73
C THR A 354 5.58 -19.57 -11.04
N PHE A 355 5.98 -20.71 -11.58
CA PHE A 355 6.54 -20.79 -12.92
C PHE A 355 5.86 -21.89 -13.71
N THR A 356 5.78 -21.67 -15.01
CA THR A 356 5.23 -22.62 -15.97
C THR A 356 6.28 -22.89 -17.03
N TRP A 357 6.45 -24.15 -17.41
CA TRP A 357 7.35 -24.54 -18.49
C TRP A 357 6.62 -25.36 -19.55
N VAL A 358 7.18 -25.33 -20.76
CA VAL A 358 6.68 -26.08 -21.91
C VAL A 358 7.48 -27.36 -22.10
N GLU A 359 6.77 -28.46 -22.36
CA GLU A 359 7.30 -29.75 -22.77
C GLU A 359 6.63 -30.18 -24.07
N HIS A 360 7.40 -30.71 -25.02
CA HIS A 360 6.84 -31.35 -26.21
C HIS A 360 6.86 -32.85 -25.98
N SER A 361 5.71 -33.49 -26.07
CA SER A 361 5.66 -34.95 -26.04
C SER A 361 6.22 -35.53 -27.33
N ASP A 362 6.60 -36.81 -27.29
CA ASP A 362 7.02 -37.57 -28.47
C ASP A 362 5.91 -37.65 -29.55
N SER A 363 4.65 -37.39 -29.17
CA SER A 363 3.49 -37.31 -30.08
C SER A 363 3.34 -35.94 -30.78
N GLY A 364 4.16 -34.95 -30.45
CA GLY A 364 4.06 -33.57 -30.96
C GLY A 364 3.05 -32.69 -30.22
N ASP A 365 2.46 -33.18 -29.12
CA ASP A 365 1.55 -32.39 -28.30
C ASP A 365 2.33 -31.48 -27.34
N VAL A 366 1.94 -30.22 -27.28
CA VAL A 366 2.54 -29.23 -26.37
C VAL A 366 1.86 -29.32 -25.02
N LYS A 367 2.63 -29.65 -23.97
CA LYS A 367 2.16 -29.76 -22.60
C LYS A 367 2.74 -28.63 -21.75
N PHE A 368 1.89 -28.04 -20.91
CA PHE A 368 2.28 -26.97 -19.98
C PHE A 368 2.15 -27.48 -18.56
N ASN A 369 3.24 -27.42 -17.80
CA ASN A 369 3.26 -27.80 -16.40
C ASN A 369 3.51 -26.54 -15.56
N SER A 370 2.68 -26.33 -14.53
CA SER A 370 2.85 -25.24 -13.57
C SER A 370 3.01 -25.82 -12.17
N VAL A 371 3.92 -25.26 -11.38
CA VAL A 371 4.11 -25.63 -9.98
C VAL A 371 3.11 -24.96 -9.05
N GLU A 372 2.86 -25.60 -7.91
CA GLU A 372 2.17 -24.96 -6.79
C GLU A 372 2.89 -23.66 -6.41
N PRO A 373 2.17 -22.54 -6.21
CA PRO A 373 2.79 -21.26 -5.92
C PRO A 373 3.62 -21.25 -4.64
N TYR A 374 4.84 -20.74 -4.74
CA TYR A 374 5.71 -20.49 -3.60
C TYR A 374 5.28 -19.20 -2.90
N THR A 375 4.80 -19.36 -1.67
CA THR A 375 4.43 -18.24 -0.78
C THR A 375 5.62 -17.81 0.07
N LYS A 376 5.48 -16.68 0.76
CA LYS A 376 6.45 -16.13 1.72
C LYS A 376 7.07 -17.18 2.66
N ASN A 377 6.27 -18.11 3.17
CA ASN A 377 6.76 -19.14 4.11
C ASN A 377 7.76 -20.08 3.44
N ARG A 378 7.50 -20.49 2.18
CA ARG A 378 8.41 -21.33 1.40
C ARG A 378 9.67 -20.56 0.99
N LEU A 379 9.50 -19.32 0.51
CA LEU A 379 10.62 -18.47 0.07
C LEU A 379 11.52 -17.98 1.22
N SER A 380 11.03 -18.03 2.46
CA SER A 380 11.86 -17.76 3.65
C SER A 380 12.79 -18.92 3.98
N ALA A 381 12.43 -20.15 3.59
CA ALA A 381 13.24 -21.34 3.81
C ALA A 381 14.28 -21.57 2.69
N LEU A 382 13.91 -21.25 1.45
CA LEU A 382 14.79 -21.41 0.29
C LEU A 382 14.64 -20.22 -0.66
N PRO A 383 15.73 -19.51 -1.01
CA PRO A 383 15.69 -18.40 -1.96
C PRO A 383 15.19 -18.82 -3.33
N PHE A 384 14.48 -17.91 -4.01
CA PHE A 384 13.81 -18.23 -5.26
C PHE A 384 14.78 -18.62 -6.39
N ALA A 385 15.95 -18.00 -6.48
CA ALA A 385 16.96 -18.36 -7.48
C ALA A 385 17.49 -19.79 -7.28
N ASP A 386 17.69 -20.20 -6.02
CA ASP A 386 18.12 -21.57 -5.68
C ASP A 386 17.00 -22.60 -5.98
N ILE A 387 15.73 -22.23 -5.78
CA ILE A 387 14.58 -23.04 -6.21
C ILE A 387 14.68 -23.31 -7.72
N ILE A 388 14.88 -22.27 -8.54
CA ILE A 388 14.98 -22.42 -10.00
C ILE A 388 16.21 -23.25 -10.41
N ARG A 389 17.35 -23.09 -9.73
CA ARG A 389 18.58 -23.86 -9.99
C ARG A 389 18.39 -25.35 -9.73
N ASP A 390 17.86 -25.68 -8.57
CA ASP A 390 17.86 -27.04 -8.04
C ASP A 390 16.51 -27.77 -8.25
N TYR A 391 15.53 -27.12 -8.89
CA TYR A 391 14.23 -27.74 -9.17
C TYR A 391 14.38 -29.03 -9.95
N LYS A 392 13.75 -30.10 -9.45
CA LYS A 392 13.77 -31.41 -10.10
C LYS A 392 12.37 -31.99 -10.18
N VAL A 393 12.10 -32.68 -11.27
CA VAL A 393 10.84 -33.35 -11.50
C VAL A 393 11.10 -34.85 -11.64
N ILE A 394 10.28 -35.65 -10.96
CA ILE A 394 10.31 -37.11 -11.06
C ILE A 394 9.11 -37.52 -11.92
N SER A 395 9.40 -38.10 -13.08
CA SER A 395 8.40 -38.71 -13.95
C SER A 395 8.60 -40.23 -13.98
N ASN A 396 7.53 -40.97 -13.71
CA ASN A 396 7.43 -42.43 -13.86
C ASN A 396 8.57 -43.25 -13.20
N GLY A 397 9.05 -42.85 -12.02
CA GLY A 397 10.09 -43.57 -11.28
C GLY A 397 11.51 -43.45 -11.86
N GLY A 398 11.72 -42.52 -12.81
CA GLY A 398 13.03 -42.23 -13.41
C GLY A 398 13.93 -41.31 -12.56
N VAL A 399 15.09 -40.97 -13.13
CA VAL A 399 16.07 -40.05 -12.54
C VAL A 399 15.46 -38.63 -12.43
N PRO A 400 15.61 -37.94 -11.29
CA PRO A 400 15.11 -36.57 -11.15
C PRO A 400 15.86 -35.60 -12.07
N GLU A 401 15.18 -35.02 -13.06
CA GLU A 401 15.74 -34.08 -14.03
C GLU A 401 15.26 -32.65 -13.77
N ASN A 402 16.07 -31.64 -14.16
CA ASN A 402 15.65 -30.25 -14.11
C ASN A 402 14.97 -29.88 -15.44
N PRO A 403 13.65 -29.62 -15.46
CA PRO A 403 12.95 -29.26 -16.68
C PRO A 403 13.24 -27.82 -17.16
N LEU A 404 13.81 -26.98 -16.30
CA LEU A 404 14.02 -25.54 -16.54
C LEU A 404 15.38 -25.30 -17.21
N LYS A 405 15.35 -24.85 -18.46
CA LYS A 405 16.53 -24.59 -19.30
C LYS A 405 16.66 -23.12 -19.70
N PHE A 406 15.58 -22.54 -20.23
CA PHE A 406 15.57 -21.17 -20.74
C PHE A 406 14.50 -20.34 -20.06
N LEU A 407 14.86 -19.16 -19.57
CA LEU A 407 13.90 -18.15 -19.16
C LEU A 407 13.35 -17.45 -20.41
N TYR A 408 12.03 -17.29 -20.46
CA TYR A 408 11.37 -16.57 -21.56
C TYR A 408 11.97 -15.15 -21.75
N PRO A 409 12.25 -14.71 -23.00
CA PRO A 409 11.97 -15.43 -24.25
C PRO A 409 12.97 -16.55 -24.55
N ASP A 410 14.28 -16.30 -24.55
CA ASP A 410 15.30 -17.27 -24.98
C ASP A 410 16.62 -17.08 -24.19
N ILE A 411 16.54 -16.85 -22.87
CA ILE A 411 17.71 -16.57 -22.01
C ILE A 411 18.11 -17.84 -21.25
N PRO A 412 19.35 -18.34 -21.35
CA PRO A 412 19.80 -19.48 -20.54
C PRO A 412 19.60 -19.24 -19.04
N LYS A 413 19.06 -20.23 -18.33
CA LYS A 413 18.74 -20.13 -16.89
C LYS A 413 19.94 -19.65 -16.06
N ASP A 414 21.12 -20.21 -16.30
CA ASP A 414 22.32 -19.87 -15.52
C ASP A 414 22.86 -18.47 -15.87
N GLU A 415 22.54 -17.94 -17.05
CA GLU A 415 22.85 -16.54 -17.41
C GLU A 415 21.96 -15.57 -16.63
N ALA A 416 20.65 -15.87 -16.56
CA ALA A 416 19.69 -15.05 -15.82
C ALA A 416 19.88 -15.12 -14.30
N PHE A 417 19.98 -16.32 -13.73
CA PHE A 417 19.96 -16.50 -12.27
C PHE A 417 21.33 -16.78 -11.65
N GLY A 418 22.37 -17.01 -12.46
CA GLY A 418 23.72 -17.41 -12.00
C GLY A 418 24.31 -16.50 -10.93
N ARG A 419 24.12 -15.17 -11.09
CA ARG A 419 24.61 -14.15 -10.15
C ARG A 419 23.84 -14.13 -8.82
N LEU A 420 22.65 -14.70 -8.80
CA LEU A 420 21.74 -14.73 -7.66
C LEU A 420 21.79 -16.06 -6.89
N TYR A 421 22.53 -17.04 -7.42
CA TYR A 421 22.74 -18.31 -6.74
C TYR A 421 23.56 -18.09 -5.48
N ASN A 422 23.10 -18.69 -4.39
CA ASN A 422 23.93 -18.73 -3.20
C ASN A 422 25.19 -19.54 -3.52
N SER A 423 26.34 -18.89 -3.42
CA SER A 423 27.62 -19.58 -3.36
C SER A 423 27.61 -20.40 -2.08
N GLN A 424 27.56 -21.73 -2.16
CA GLN A 424 27.72 -22.56 -0.98
C GLN A 424 29.02 -22.14 -0.27
N PRO A 425 29.04 -21.98 1.06
CA PRO A 425 30.29 -21.75 1.75
C PRO A 425 31.18 -22.97 1.52
N SER A 426 32.24 -22.77 0.73
CA SER A 426 33.40 -23.63 0.72
C SER A 426 34.07 -23.52 2.09
N LYS A 427 33.54 -24.23 3.09
CA LYS A 427 34.15 -24.34 4.40
C LYS A 427 34.25 -25.80 4.78
N VAL A 428 35.50 -26.24 4.78
CA VAL A 428 36.02 -27.46 5.39
C VAL A 428 35.52 -27.55 6.83
N HIS A 429 34.39 -28.22 7.04
CA HIS A 429 33.87 -28.58 8.34
C HIS A 429 33.55 -30.08 8.35
N PRO A 430 33.70 -30.79 9.47
CA PRO A 430 33.60 -32.25 9.55
C PRO A 430 32.18 -32.80 9.40
N TYR A 431 31.20 -31.96 9.06
CA TYR A 431 29.79 -32.33 8.92
C TYR A 431 29.41 -32.39 7.45
N ILE A 432 28.57 -33.38 7.10
CA ILE A 432 28.05 -33.52 5.73
C ILE A 432 27.09 -32.35 5.47
N PRO A 433 27.35 -31.51 4.45
CA PRO A 433 26.45 -30.41 4.11
C PRO A 433 25.12 -30.97 3.58
N SER A 434 24.00 -30.42 4.05
CA SER A 434 22.66 -30.75 3.56
C SER A 434 22.04 -29.55 2.84
N THR A 435 21.35 -29.82 1.73
CA THR A 435 20.70 -28.80 0.90
C THR A 435 19.25 -29.19 0.63
N LEU A 436 18.33 -28.22 0.78
CA LEU A 436 16.92 -28.41 0.44
C LEU A 436 16.74 -28.34 -1.08
N ILE A 437 16.18 -29.39 -1.67
CA ILE A 437 15.92 -29.48 -3.11
C ILE A 437 14.41 -29.55 -3.33
N PRO A 438 13.80 -28.61 -4.09
CA PRO A 438 12.38 -28.68 -4.41
C PRO A 438 12.15 -29.74 -5.48
N ILE A 439 11.35 -30.76 -5.16
CA ILE A 439 11.01 -31.87 -6.05
C ILE A 439 9.50 -31.95 -6.25
N SER A 440 9.05 -32.13 -7.50
CA SER A 440 7.65 -32.43 -7.81
C SER A 440 7.51 -33.81 -8.45
N GLU A 441 6.48 -34.56 -8.03
CA GLU A 441 6.13 -35.86 -8.63
C GLU A 441 5.00 -35.66 -9.66
N LEU A 442 5.28 -35.95 -10.93
CA LEU A 442 4.25 -36.00 -11.97
C LEU A 442 3.57 -37.37 -11.94
N ARG A 443 2.44 -37.45 -11.24
CA ARG A 443 1.55 -38.61 -11.39
C ARG A 443 0.75 -38.43 -12.66
N THR A 444 1.08 -39.16 -13.72
CA THR A 444 0.11 -39.41 -14.79
C THR A 444 -1.03 -40.19 -14.18
N THR A 445 -2.18 -39.55 -13.96
CA THR A 445 -3.41 -40.29 -13.73
C THR A 445 -3.54 -41.30 -14.88
N PRO A 446 -3.75 -42.60 -14.61
CA PRO A 446 -4.19 -43.50 -15.66
C PRO A 446 -5.42 -42.88 -16.30
N ARG A 447 -5.51 -42.91 -17.63
CA ARG A 447 -6.75 -42.59 -18.37
C ARG A 447 -7.91 -43.18 -17.57
N SER A 448 -8.85 -42.34 -17.16
CA SER A 448 -10.13 -42.77 -16.61
C SER A 448 -10.70 -43.82 -17.56
N CYS A 449 -10.78 -45.07 -17.09
CA CYS A 449 -11.58 -46.11 -17.74
C CYS A 449 -12.97 -45.52 -18.05
N PRO A 450 -13.56 -45.78 -19.23
CA PRO A 450 -14.88 -45.26 -19.52
C PRO A 450 -15.89 -45.91 -18.55
N SER A 451 -16.47 -45.10 -17.67
CA SER A 451 -17.72 -45.29 -16.91
C SER A 451 -17.86 -46.55 -16.03
N PRO A 452 -18.31 -46.43 -14.76
CA PRO A 452 -19.00 -47.55 -14.12
C PRO A 452 -20.32 -47.78 -14.85
N GLU A 453 -20.62 -49.04 -15.17
CA GLU A 453 -21.94 -49.46 -15.65
C GLU A 453 -23.05 -48.95 -14.71
N PRO A 454 -24.25 -48.62 -15.24
CA PRO A 454 -25.35 -48.18 -14.40
C PRO A 454 -25.72 -49.27 -13.38
N PRO A 455 -26.24 -48.89 -12.19
CA PRO A 455 -26.63 -49.88 -11.19
C PRO A 455 -27.73 -50.79 -11.76
N MET A 456 -27.56 -52.11 -11.56
CA MET A 456 -28.51 -53.15 -11.96
C MET A 456 -29.94 -52.78 -11.55
N THR A 457 -30.89 -53.10 -12.41
CA THR A 457 -32.30 -52.89 -12.10
C THR A 457 -32.78 -53.88 -11.03
N PRO A 458 -33.81 -53.56 -10.23
CA PRO A 458 -34.26 -54.41 -9.12
C PRO A 458 -34.57 -55.87 -9.52
N GLY A 459 -34.93 -56.11 -10.80
CA GLY A 459 -35.19 -57.45 -11.32
C GLY A 459 -33.94 -58.32 -11.55
N GLU A 460 -32.76 -57.73 -11.69
CA GLU A 460 -31.50 -58.49 -11.87
C GLU A 460 -30.90 -58.92 -10.53
N PHE A 461 -31.18 -58.17 -9.46
CA PHE A 461 -30.77 -58.51 -8.09
C PHE A 461 -31.53 -59.71 -7.53
N ASP A 462 -32.83 -59.83 -7.83
CA ASP A 462 -33.66 -60.95 -7.38
C ASP A 462 -33.29 -62.28 -8.06
N MET A 463 -32.76 -62.25 -9.29
CA MET A 463 -32.27 -63.46 -9.96
C MET A 463 -30.96 -63.98 -9.37
N LEU A 464 -30.13 -63.09 -8.81
CA LEU A 464 -28.85 -63.44 -8.16
C LEU A 464 -29.04 -63.90 -6.72
N SER A 465 -30.07 -63.42 -6.02
CA SER A 465 -30.38 -63.81 -4.64
C SER A 465 -30.98 -65.23 -4.55
N GLU A 466 -31.69 -65.71 -5.58
CA GLU A 466 -32.18 -67.09 -5.65
C GLU A 466 -31.07 -68.14 -5.85
N HIS A 467 -29.86 -67.74 -6.28
CA HIS A 467 -28.76 -68.67 -6.60
C HIS A 467 -27.68 -68.79 -5.50
N LEU A 468 -27.82 -68.10 -4.37
CA LEU A 468 -26.86 -68.14 -3.26
C LEU A 468 -27.56 -68.43 -1.93
N CYS A 469 -28.01 -69.68 -1.76
CA CYS A 469 -28.43 -70.21 -0.48
C CYS A 469 -27.23 -70.88 0.21
N PHE A 470 -26.68 -70.24 1.25
CA PHE A 470 -25.82 -70.92 2.23
C PHE A 470 -26.16 -70.45 3.64
N ASP A 471 -26.62 -71.42 4.43
CA ASP A 471 -26.98 -71.34 5.84
C ASP A 471 -25.82 -70.85 6.71
N ILE A 472 -26.08 -69.83 7.53
CA ILE A 472 -25.28 -69.54 8.74
C ILE A 472 -26.25 -69.24 9.88
N ASP A 473 -26.77 -70.31 10.48
CA ASP A 473 -26.98 -70.36 11.93
C ASP A 473 -25.59 -70.46 12.57
N THR A 474 -25.20 -69.54 13.45
CA THR A 474 -24.83 -69.77 14.87
C THR A 474 -24.13 -68.52 15.46
N MET A 475 -24.47 -68.21 16.72
CA MET A 475 -23.66 -67.54 17.76
C MET A 475 -23.58 -66.00 17.80
N SER A 476 -24.64 -65.43 18.38
CA SER A 476 -24.64 -64.51 19.54
C SER A 476 -23.33 -63.82 19.99
N SER A 477 -23.37 -62.48 19.98
CA SER A 477 -22.55 -61.54 20.75
C SER A 477 -22.99 -61.49 22.23
N PRO A 478 -22.08 -61.16 23.16
CA PRO A 478 -22.57 -60.47 24.35
C PRO A 478 -21.72 -59.25 24.76
N TYR A 479 -22.46 -58.35 25.43
CA TYR A 479 -22.05 -57.26 26.34
C TYR A 479 -21.86 -55.85 25.78
N SER A 480 -22.97 -55.09 25.90
CA SER A 480 -22.97 -53.75 26.47
C SER A 480 -22.96 -53.84 28.01
N GLU A 481 -22.07 -53.11 28.66
CA GLU A 481 -22.36 -52.14 29.74
C GLU A 481 -21.17 -51.17 29.90
#